data_AF-A0A3D1A3Y2-F1
#
_entry.id   AF-A0A3D1A3Y2-F1
#
_cell.length_a   1.000
_cell.length_b   1.000
_cell.length_c   1.000
_cell.angle_alpha   90.00
_cell.angle_beta   90.00
_cell.angle_gamma   90.00
#
_symmetry.space_group_name_H-M   'P 1'
#
loop_
_entity.id
_entity.type
_entity.pdbx_description
1 polymer ?
#
loop_
_entity_poly.entity_id
_entity_poly.type
_entity_poly.pdbx_seq_one_letter_code
_entity_poly.pdbx_strand_id
1 'polypeptide(L)'
;MRNRLNISPKNILLLLAGGALAAAVLGSALLLAARLWPSFQARTAKREATAVMVKEAKALGLTYETVVAAPAQAMGKPALWCLRRSGADEALYKGQEKNRLRITNPAAMYNYSGSSHQACVDTVVTIQNITASEYLGARGLRLEVTFVDYY
;
A
#
# COMPACT_ATOMS: atom_id res chain seq x y z
N MET A 1 -64.45 8.64 -24.87
CA MET A 1 -64.67 8.19 -23.48
C MET A 1 -63.43 8.53 -22.66
N ARG A 2 -63.53 9.41 -21.66
CA ARG A 2 -62.39 9.82 -20.81
C ARG A 2 -62.41 8.99 -19.52
N ASN A 3 -61.46 8.07 -19.36
CA ASN A 3 -61.24 7.37 -18.09
C ASN A 3 -60.73 8.37 -17.05
N ARG A 4 -61.57 8.75 -16.09
CA ARG A 4 -61.14 9.50 -14.91
C ARG A 4 -60.54 8.50 -13.92
N LEU A 5 -59.22 8.55 -13.76
CA LEU A 5 -58.51 7.88 -12.68
C LEU A 5 -59.02 8.44 -11.35
N ASN A 6 -59.76 7.63 -10.60
CA ASN A 6 -60.29 7.97 -9.29
C ASN A 6 -59.16 7.80 -8.26
N ILE A 7 -58.28 8.79 -8.17
CA ILE A 7 -57.14 8.77 -7.25
C ILE A 7 -57.66 9.15 -5.85
N SER A 8 -57.79 8.16 -4.98
CA SER A 8 -58.15 8.37 -3.57
C SER A 8 -57.04 9.16 -2.86
N PRO A 9 -57.38 10.17 -2.03
CA PRO A 9 -56.39 11.00 -1.32
C PRO A 9 -55.45 10.19 -0.40
N LYS A 10 -55.87 9.00 0.04
CA LYS A 10 -55.04 8.05 0.80
C LYS A 10 -53.87 7.49 -0.02
N ASN A 11 -54.07 7.27 -1.32
CA ASN A 11 -53.03 6.78 -2.23
C ASN A 11 -52.01 7.87 -2.57
N ILE A 12 -52.42 9.15 -2.61
CA ILE A 12 -51.52 10.29 -2.81
C ILE A 12 -50.59 10.47 -1.61
N LEU A 13 -51.12 10.36 -0.39
CA LEU A 13 -50.33 10.46 0.85
C LEU A 13 -49.29 9.33 0.98
N LEU A 14 -49.67 8.09 0.64
CA LEU A 14 -48.75 6.94 0.62
C LEU A 14 -47.64 7.09 -0.44
N LEU A 15 -47.96 7.59 -1.63
CA LEU A 15 -46.96 7.87 -2.68
C LEU A 15 -45.99 9.00 -2.29
N LEU A 16 -46.48 10.06 -1.65
CA LEU A 16 -45.64 11.17 -1.17
C LEU A 16 -44.73 10.75 -0.01
N ALA A 17 -45.25 9.98 0.96
CA ALA A 17 -44.46 9.46 2.08
C ALA A 17 -43.40 8.45 1.61
N GLY A 18 -43.76 7.56 0.67
CA GLY A 18 -42.81 6.64 0.04
C GLY A 18 -41.73 7.36 -0.77
N GLY A 19 -42.11 8.40 -1.52
CA GLY A 19 -41.17 9.25 -2.27
C GLY A 19 -40.20 10.01 -1.36
N ALA A 20 -40.67 10.56 -0.25
CA ALA A 20 -39.83 11.26 0.73
C ALA A 20 -38.80 10.32 1.40
N LEU A 21 -39.21 9.10 1.76
CA LEU A 21 -38.31 8.10 2.32
C LEU A 21 -37.25 7.63 1.30
N ALA A 22 -37.66 7.36 0.06
CA ALA A 22 -36.73 6.98 -0.99
C ALA A 22 -35.70 8.09 -1.28
N ALA A 23 -36.13 9.35 -1.34
CA ALA A 23 -35.25 10.49 -1.53
C ALA A 23 -34.28 10.69 -0.36
N ALA A 24 -34.72 10.48 0.89
CA ALA A 24 -33.86 10.56 2.06
C ALA A 24 -32.78 9.46 2.06
N VAL A 25 -33.14 8.23 1.69
CA VAL A 25 -32.18 7.12 1.57
C VAL A 25 -31.19 7.37 0.44
N LEU A 26 -31.65 7.79 -0.74
CA LEU A 26 -30.78 8.12 -1.87
C LEU A 26 -29.83 9.28 -1.54
N GLY A 27 -30.34 10.35 -0.93
CA GLY A 27 -29.55 11.48 -0.48
C GLY A 27 -28.47 11.06 0.52
N SER A 28 -28.81 10.20 1.48
CA SER A 28 -27.86 9.67 2.46
C SER A 28 -26.77 8.81 1.80
N ALA A 29 -27.15 7.95 0.86
CA ALA A 29 -26.22 7.12 0.09
C ALA A 29 -25.27 7.97 -0.77
N LEU A 30 -25.77 9.02 -1.42
CA LEU A 30 -24.96 9.95 -2.22
C LEU A 30 -23.98 10.74 -1.35
N LEU A 31 -24.39 11.18 -0.16
CA LEU A 31 -23.49 11.85 0.79
C LEU A 31 -22.37 10.92 1.29
N LEU A 32 -22.71 9.67 1.59
CA LEU A 32 -21.72 8.64 1.96
C LEU A 32 -20.76 8.36 0.79
N ALA A 33 -21.28 8.18 -0.42
CA ALA A 33 -20.48 7.97 -1.62
C ALA A 33 -19.53 9.15 -1.86
N ALA A 34 -20.02 10.39 -1.78
CA ALA A 34 -19.21 11.60 -1.93
C ALA A 34 -18.08 11.71 -0.88
N ARG A 35 -18.31 11.22 0.35
CA ARG A 35 -17.28 11.18 1.39
C ARG A 35 -16.25 10.09 1.19
N LEU A 36 -16.66 8.93 0.69
CA LEU A 36 -15.79 7.76 0.49
C LEU A 36 -15.02 7.81 -0.85
N TRP A 37 -15.56 8.52 -1.83
CA TRP A 37 -15.02 8.60 -3.18
C TRP A 37 -13.57 9.09 -3.23
N PRO A 38 -13.16 10.16 -2.53
CA PRO A 38 -11.76 10.60 -2.54
C PRO A 38 -10.81 9.55 -1.98
N SER A 39 -11.22 8.82 -0.94
CA SER A 39 -10.41 7.73 -0.37
C SER A 39 -10.27 6.56 -1.34
N PHE A 40 -11.33 6.24 -2.08
CA PHE A 40 -11.27 5.22 -3.13
C PHE A 40 -10.33 5.63 -4.25
N GLN A 41 -10.48 6.85 -4.79
CA GLN A 41 -9.58 7.39 -5.83
C GLN A 41 -8.12 7.44 -5.38
N ALA A 42 -7.84 7.85 -4.14
CA ALA A 42 -6.50 7.86 -3.61
C ALA A 42 -5.90 6.43 -3.53
N ARG A 43 -6.72 5.44 -3.16
CA ARG A 43 -6.29 4.04 -3.12
C ARG A 43 -6.04 3.46 -4.52
N THR A 44 -6.88 3.78 -5.51
CA THR A 44 -6.67 3.32 -6.88
C THR A 44 -5.44 3.96 -7.50
N ALA A 45 -5.27 5.28 -7.35
CA ALA A 45 -4.08 5.99 -7.83
C ALA A 45 -2.79 5.44 -7.18
N LYS A 46 -2.81 5.17 -5.87
CA LYS A 46 -1.68 4.54 -5.19
C LYS A 46 -1.37 3.16 -5.79
N ARG A 47 -2.39 2.31 -5.98
CA ARG A 47 -2.21 0.97 -6.56
C ARG A 47 -1.61 1.01 -7.96
N GLU A 48 -2.06 1.93 -8.81
CA GLU A 48 -1.54 2.09 -10.16
C GLU A 48 -0.08 2.54 -10.15
N ALA A 49 0.26 3.53 -9.31
CA ALA A 49 1.65 3.97 -9.15
C ALA A 49 2.55 2.83 -8.64
N THR A 50 2.11 2.09 -7.62
CA THR A 50 2.84 0.92 -7.12
C THR A 50 2.98 -0.16 -8.20
N ALA A 51 1.95 -0.41 -9.01
CA ALA A 51 1.99 -1.44 -10.06
C ALA A 51 3.05 -1.17 -11.13
N VAL A 52 3.27 0.10 -11.50
CA VAL A 52 4.37 0.50 -12.40
C VAL A 52 5.72 0.18 -11.76
N MET A 53 5.92 0.55 -10.49
CA MET A 53 7.17 0.25 -9.77
C MET A 53 7.40 -1.25 -9.58
N VAL A 54 6.35 -2.05 -9.34
CA VAL A 54 6.45 -3.51 -9.28
C VAL A 54 6.91 -4.08 -10.62
N LYS A 55 6.34 -3.59 -11.74
CA LYS A 55 6.73 -4.04 -13.07
C LYS A 55 8.20 -3.71 -13.37
N GLU A 56 8.63 -2.50 -13.02
CA GLU A 56 10.03 -2.06 -13.16
C GLU A 56 10.96 -2.89 -12.27
N ALA A 57 10.62 -3.09 -10.99
CA ALA A 57 11.40 -3.89 -10.06
C ALA A 57 11.57 -5.34 -10.54
N LYS A 58 10.50 -5.94 -11.09
CA LYS A 58 10.55 -7.28 -11.71
C LYS A 58 11.45 -7.32 -12.93
N ALA A 59 11.41 -6.28 -13.78
CA ALA A 59 12.26 -6.20 -14.96
C ALA A 59 13.74 -6.01 -14.60
N LEU A 60 14.03 -5.24 -13.55
CA LEU A 60 15.39 -5.02 -13.07
C LEU A 60 15.95 -6.24 -12.32
N GLY A 61 15.09 -7.01 -11.64
CA GLY A 61 15.50 -8.23 -10.94
C GLY A 61 16.54 -8.00 -9.84
N LEU A 62 16.58 -6.79 -9.26
CA LEU A 62 17.58 -6.43 -8.26
C LEU A 62 17.40 -7.29 -7.00
N THR A 63 18.43 -8.04 -6.65
CA THR A 63 18.55 -8.81 -5.40
C THR A 63 19.44 -8.07 -4.41
N TYR A 64 19.33 -8.39 -3.13
CA TYR A 64 20.21 -7.83 -2.09
C TYR A 64 21.69 -7.98 -2.48
N GLU A 65 22.07 -9.17 -2.95
CA GLU A 65 23.43 -9.51 -3.33
C GLU A 65 23.93 -8.65 -4.50
N THR A 66 23.10 -8.47 -5.54
CA THR A 66 23.47 -7.62 -6.70
C THR A 66 23.58 -6.14 -6.34
N VAL A 67 22.74 -5.67 -5.41
CA VAL A 67 22.74 -4.28 -4.96
C VAL A 67 23.98 -3.97 -4.14
N VAL A 68 24.37 -4.90 -3.25
CA VAL A 68 25.60 -4.81 -2.47
C VAL A 68 26.84 -4.88 -3.36
N ALA A 69 26.83 -5.72 -4.41
CA ALA A 69 27.96 -5.85 -5.33
C ALA A 69 28.16 -4.63 -6.24
N ALA A 70 27.07 -3.97 -6.65
CA ALA A 70 27.13 -2.79 -7.53
C ALA A 70 26.22 -1.64 -7.04
N PRO A 71 26.59 -0.98 -5.92
CA PRO A 71 25.75 0.03 -5.28
C PRO A 71 25.33 1.15 -6.23
N ALA A 72 26.31 1.75 -6.93
CA ALA A 72 26.08 2.91 -7.80
C ALA A 72 25.06 2.65 -8.92
N GLN A 73 24.91 1.39 -9.37
CA GLN A 73 23.96 1.03 -10.42
C GLN A 73 22.55 0.76 -9.88
N ALA A 74 22.42 0.57 -8.57
CA ALA A 74 21.18 0.18 -7.90
C ALA A 74 20.47 1.36 -7.21
N MET A 75 21.21 2.44 -6.92
CA MET A 75 20.69 3.65 -6.27
C MET A 75 19.49 4.24 -7.00
N GLY A 76 18.45 4.60 -6.25
CA GLY A 76 17.21 5.20 -6.75
C GLY A 76 16.26 4.22 -7.45
N LYS A 77 16.68 2.98 -7.69
CA LYS A 77 15.86 1.99 -8.41
C LYS A 77 14.91 1.23 -7.49
N PRO A 78 13.73 0.84 -7.98
CA PRO A 78 12.83 -0.03 -7.24
C PRO A 78 13.32 -1.48 -7.25
N ALA A 79 13.13 -2.16 -6.13
CA ALA A 79 13.42 -3.57 -5.97
C ALA A 79 12.25 -4.30 -5.31
N LEU A 80 12.08 -5.57 -5.69
CA LEU A 80 11.01 -6.46 -5.24
C LEU A 80 11.60 -7.46 -4.25
N TRP A 81 11.44 -7.22 -2.95
CA TRP A 81 12.10 -8.01 -1.90
C TRP A 81 11.13 -8.58 -0.87
N CYS A 82 11.41 -9.81 -0.46
CA CYS A 82 10.76 -10.42 0.68
C CYS A 82 11.42 -9.89 1.97
N LEU A 83 10.75 -8.99 2.68
CA LEU A 83 11.25 -8.35 3.90
C LEU A 83 10.47 -8.80 5.13
N ARG A 84 11.17 -9.00 6.24
CA ARG A 84 10.58 -9.21 7.57
C ARG A 84 10.96 -8.04 8.47
N ARG A 85 9.98 -7.38 9.08
CA ARG A 85 10.26 -6.36 10.10
C ARG A 85 10.95 -6.98 11.32
N SER A 86 12.10 -6.44 11.72
CA SER A 86 12.85 -6.89 12.91
C SER A 86 12.95 -5.84 14.00
N GLY A 87 12.75 -4.57 13.67
CA GLY A 87 12.83 -3.46 14.62
C GLY A 87 11.92 -2.28 14.24
N ALA A 88 12.18 -1.14 14.89
CA ALA A 88 11.44 0.10 14.60
C ALA A 88 11.70 0.57 13.16
N ASP A 89 12.97 0.61 12.76
CA ASP A 89 13.48 1.04 11.45
C ASP A 89 14.29 -0.05 10.73
N GLU A 90 14.19 -1.30 11.17
CA GLU A 90 14.98 -2.41 10.64
C GLU A 90 14.10 -3.49 10.03
N ALA A 91 14.57 -4.01 8.90
CA ALA A 91 14.00 -5.20 8.27
C ALA A 91 15.10 -6.16 7.79
N LEU A 92 14.70 -7.40 7.55
CA LEU A 92 15.58 -8.50 7.17
C LEU A 92 15.17 -9.03 5.80
N TYR A 93 16.12 -9.06 4.87
CA TYR A 93 15.91 -9.65 3.55
C TYR A 93 15.82 -11.18 3.64
N LYS A 94 14.75 -11.75 3.07
CA LYS A 94 14.39 -13.17 3.18
C LYS A 94 14.32 -13.68 4.63
N GLY A 95 14.09 -12.77 5.58
CA GLY A 95 14.10 -13.07 7.02
C GLY A 95 15.47 -13.39 7.62
N GLN A 96 16.57 -13.24 6.86
CA GLN A 96 17.91 -13.62 7.29
C GLN A 96 18.60 -12.51 8.09
N GLU A 97 19.06 -12.81 9.31
CA GLU A 97 19.73 -11.84 10.20
C GLU A 97 20.98 -11.21 9.59
N LYS A 98 21.72 -11.97 8.77
CA LYS A 98 22.92 -11.47 8.07
C LYS A 98 22.62 -10.40 7.01
N ASN A 99 21.40 -10.34 6.52
CA ASN A 99 20.98 -9.42 5.45
C ASN A 99 20.04 -8.36 6.00
N ARG A 100 20.51 -7.67 7.05
CA ARG A 100 19.78 -6.58 7.69
C ARG A 100 19.86 -5.31 6.86
N LEU A 101 18.75 -4.59 6.81
CA LEU A 101 18.65 -3.31 6.14
C LEU A 101 17.85 -2.31 6.99
N ARG A 102 18.08 -1.03 6.74
CA ARG A 102 17.41 0.07 7.41
C ARG A 102 16.36 0.68 6.50
N ILE A 103 15.22 0.98 7.08
CA ILE A 103 14.07 1.56 6.41
C ILE A 103 14.02 3.04 6.76
N THR A 104 14.11 3.91 5.75
CA THR A 104 14.20 5.36 5.95
C THR A 104 12.86 5.98 6.35
N ASN A 105 11.74 5.32 6.05
CA ASN A 105 10.38 5.73 6.37
C ASN A 105 9.60 4.65 7.15
N PRO A 106 10.04 4.30 8.37
CA PRO A 106 9.50 3.15 9.12
C PRO A 106 8.00 3.25 9.43
N ALA A 107 7.43 4.46 9.49
CA ALA A 107 6.01 4.66 9.71
C ALA A 107 5.13 4.14 8.55
N ALA A 108 5.69 3.97 7.35
CA ALA A 108 4.98 3.46 6.18
C ALA A 108 4.97 1.92 6.12
N MET A 109 5.89 1.26 6.84
CA MET A 109 5.95 -0.19 6.88
C MET A 109 4.72 -0.77 7.57
N TYR A 110 4.36 -1.98 7.14
CA TYR A 110 3.35 -2.77 7.81
C TYR A 110 3.72 -3.01 9.30
N ASN A 111 2.71 -2.99 10.18
CA ASN A 111 2.86 -3.35 11.60
C ASN A 111 2.65 -4.85 11.81
N TYR A 112 3.39 -5.65 11.05
CA TYR A 112 3.35 -7.10 11.12
C TYR A 112 4.69 -7.60 11.68
N SER A 113 4.71 -7.84 12.98
CA SER A 113 5.78 -8.61 13.62
C SER A 113 5.44 -10.09 13.42
N GLY A 114 5.78 -10.65 12.26
CA GLY A 114 5.59 -12.08 12.02
C GLY A 114 6.32 -12.91 13.08
N SER A 115 5.74 -14.05 13.46
CA SER A 115 6.49 -15.03 14.27
C SER A 115 7.72 -15.51 13.49
N SER A 116 8.74 -16.02 14.16
CA SER A 116 9.92 -16.64 13.53
C SER A 116 9.60 -17.71 12.49
N HIS A 117 8.36 -18.23 12.45
CA HIS A 117 7.87 -19.20 11.48
C HIS A 117 7.22 -18.58 10.22
N GLN A 118 6.94 -17.29 10.20
CA GLN A 118 6.41 -16.61 9.02
C GLN A 118 7.55 -16.09 8.14
N ALA A 119 7.63 -16.69 6.96
CA ALA A 119 8.36 -16.16 5.83
C ALA A 119 7.95 -14.69 5.63
N CYS A 120 8.95 -13.86 5.34
CA CYS A 120 8.82 -12.43 5.04
C CYS A 120 7.67 -12.10 4.06
N VAL A 121 7.34 -10.80 3.97
CA VAL A 121 6.31 -10.29 3.06
C VAL A 121 7.00 -9.73 1.82
N ASP A 122 6.45 -9.97 0.63
CA ASP A 122 6.96 -9.35 -0.59
C ASP A 122 6.64 -7.85 -0.59
N THR A 123 7.67 -7.04 -0.81
CA THR A 123 7.64 -5.58 -0.65
C THR A 123 8.33 -4.91 -1.82
N VAL A 124 7.77 -3.77 -2.27
CA VAL A 124 8.51 -2.82 -3.10
C VAL A 124 9.27 -1.90 -2.19
N VAL A 125 10.57 -1.78 -2.46
CA VAL A 125 11.42 -0.78 -1.84
C VAL A 125 12.18 0.00 -2.91
N THR A 126 12.55 1.22 -2.59
CA THR A 126 13.49 2.01 -3.40
C THR A 126 14.83 2.06 -2.69
N ILE A 127 15.90 1.71 -3.40
CA ILE A 127 17.24 1.68 -2.85
C ILE A 127 17.74 3.11 -2.68
N GLN A 128 18.06 3.51 -1.45
CA GLN A 128 18.42 4.90 -1.14
C GLN A 128 19.90 5.09 -0.94
N ASN A 129 20.56 4.21 -0.18
CA ASN A 129 21.97 4.36 0.13
C ASN A 129 22.58 3.02 0.56
N ILE A 130 23.90 2.91 0.46
CA ILE A 130 24.68 1.83 1.06
C ILE A 130 25.81 2.45 1.84
N THR A 131 25.73 2.34 3.16
CA THR A 131 26.74 2.88 4.07
C THR A 131 27.66 1.75 4.50
N ALA A 132 28.95 1.86 4.20
CA ALA A 132 29.96 0.97 4.76
C ALA A 132 30.31 1.45 6.18
N SER A 133 30.22 0.56 7.16
CA SER A 133 30.69 0.80 8.52
C SER A 133 31.91 -0.07 8.79
N GLU A 134 33.01 0.55 9.21
CA GLU A 134 34.15 -0.16 9.77
C GLU A 134 34.12 -0.03 11.29
N TYR A 135 33.95 -1.15 12.00
CA TYR A 135 34.07 -1.21 13.45
C TYR A 135 35.18 -2.19 13.82
N LEU A 136 36.24 -1.68 14.45
CA LEU A 136 37.37 -2.49 14.96
C LEU A 136 37.96 -3.47 13.91
N GLY A 137 38.06 -3.03 12.65
CA GLY A 137 38.58 -3.84 11.55
C GLY A 137 37.58 -4.79 10.89
N ALA A 138 36.35 -4.90 11.42
CA ALA A 138 35.24 -5.57 10.76
C ALA A 138 34.48 -4.59 9.85
N ARG A 139 34.33 -4.95 8.57
CA ARG A 139 33.50 -4.22 7.58
C ARG A 139 32.07 -4.74 7.62
N GLY A 140 31.14 -3.88 8.04
CA GLY A 140 29.71 -4.05 7.86
C GLY A 140 29.21 -3.21 6.69
N LEU A 141 28.23 -3.71 5.95
CA LEU A 141 27.49 -2.92 4.98
C LEU A 141 26.08 -2.73 5.51
N ARG A 142 25.63 -1.47 5.59
CA ARG A 142 24.26 -1.12 5.95
C ARG A 142 23.56 -0.58 4.72
N LEU A 143 22.62 -1.37 4.22
CA LEU A 143 21.75 -0.98 3.13
C LEU A 143 20.57 -0.17 3.67
N GLU A 144 20.31 0.97 3.06
CA GLU A 144 19.18 1.85 3.37
C GLU A 144 18.21 1.87 2.21
N VAL A 145 16.93 1.63 2.51
CA VAL A 145 15.87 1.63 1.51
C VAL A 145 14.64 2.39 2.02
N THR A 146 13.87 2.95 1.08
CA THR A 146 12.55 3.52 1.36
C THR A 146 11.51 2.44 1.07
N PHE A 147 10.65 2.17 2.05
CA PHE A 147 9.49 1.31 1.87
C PHE A 147 8.44 2.00 0.99
N VAL A 148 7.93 1.31 -0.03
CA VAL A 148 6.89 1.83 -0.93
C VAL A 148 5.55 1.16 -0.65
N ASP A 149 5.50 -0.17 -0.76
CA ASP A 149 4.28 -0.96 -0.55
C ASP A 149 4.58 -2.45 -0.33
N TYR A 150 3.54 -3.22 -0.02
CA TYR A 150 3.59 -4.67 0.17
C TYR A 150 2.38 -5.37 -0.49
N TYR A 151 2.48 -6.67 -0.76
CA TYR A 151 1.42 -7.50 -1.34
C TYR A 151 1.40 -8.92 -0.77
#